data_AF-W1IXL1-F1
#
_entry.id   AF-W1IXL1-F1
#
_cell.length_a   1.000
_cell.length_b   1.000
_cell.length_c   1.000
_cell.angle_alpha   90.00
_cell.angle_beta   90.00
_cell.angle_gamma   90.00
#
_symmetry.space_group_name_H-M   'P 1'
#
loop_
_entity.id
_entity.type
_entity.pdbx_description
1 polymer ?
#
loop_
_entity_poly.entity_id
_entity_poly.type
_entity_poly.pdbx_seq_one_letter_code
_entity_poly.pdbx_strand_id
1 'polypeptide(L)' 'MTLEQAPPEVQLAVDLIYLLECNDISPDTALAALDIVKQDLQQKLEKQNKGTKDK' A
#
# COMPACT_ATOMS: atom_id res chain seq x y z
N MET A 1 -3.25 4.97 23.64
CA MET A 1 -3.29 5.48 22.25
C MET A 1 -4.08 4.47 21.45
N THR A 2 -5.26 4.84 20.97
CA THR A 2 -6.12 3.96 20.18
C THR A 2 -5.65 3.97 18.72
N LEU A 3 -5.83 2.84 18.03
CA LEU A 3 -5.43 2.67 16.62
C LEU A 3 -6.05 3.75 15.71
N GLU A 4 -7.24 4.24 16.07
CA GLU A 4 -7.98 5.30 15.39
C GLU A 4 -7.26 6.67 15.38
N GLN A 5 -6.29 6.89 16.27
CA GLN A 5 -5.49 8.13 16.31
C GLN A 5 -4.16 8.01 15.56
N ALA A 6 -3.85 6.84 14.99
CA ALA A 6 -2.61 6.63 14.26
C ALA A 6 -2.64 7.33 12.89
N PRO A 7 -1.48 7.63 12.28
CA PRO A 7 -1.41 8.11 10.91
C PRO A 7 -2.15 7.16 9.95
N PRO A 8 -2.80 7.68 8.88
CA PRO A 8 -3.60 6.87 7.96
C PRO A 8 -2.81 5.72 7.33
N GLU A 9 -1.51 5.91 7.08
CA GLU A 9 -0.62 4.87 6.57
C GLU A 9 -0.41 3.72 7.56
N VAL A 10 -0.42 4.03 8.87
CA VAL A 10 -0.28 3.02 9.93
C VAL A 10 -1.58 2.24 10.08
N GLN A 11 -2.72 2.92 10.05
CA GLN A 11 -4.04 2.26 10.10
C GLN A 11 -4.20 1.29 8.92
N LEU A 12 -3.92 1.76 7.71
CA LEU A 12 -4.00 0.94 6.50
C LEU A 12 -3.03 -0.26 6.54
N ALA A 13 -1.81 -0.07 7.06
CA ALA A 13 -0.87 -1.18 7.20
C ALA A 13 -1.41 -2.26 8.14
N VAL A 14 -2.07 -1.89 9.23
CA VAL A 14 -2.70 -2.86 10.16
C VAL A 14 -3.85 -3.60 9.49
N ASP A 15 -4.72 -2.90 8.77
CA ASP A 15 -5.82 -3.52 8.03
C ASP A 15 -5.30 -4.51 6.97
N LEU A 16 -4.24 -4.14 6.24
CA LEU A 16 -3.62 -5.01 5.25
C LEU A 16 -3.00 -6.26 5.89
N ILE A 17 -2.31 -6.12 7.02
CA ILE A 17 -1.76 -7.26 7.76
C ILE A 17 -2.88 -8.21 8.17
N TYR A 18 -3.95 -7.69 8.77
CA TYR A 18 -5.11 -8.48 9.17
C TYR A 18 -5.70 -9.26 7.98
N LEU A 19 -5.88 -8.61 6.82
CA LEU A 19 -6.38 -9.27 5.62
C LEU A 19 -5.45 -10.38 5.13
N LEU A 20 -4.14 -10.17 5.16
CA LEU A 20 -3.16 -11.18 4.74
C LEU A 20 -3.18 -12.39 5.69
N GLU A 21 -3.23 -12.16 6.99
CA GLU A 21 -3.33 -13.22 8.01
C GLU A 21 -4.64 -13.99 7.89
N CYS A 22 -5.78 -13.32 7.71
CA CYS A 22 -7.08 -13.96 7.54
C CYS A 22 -7.19 -14.84 6.28
N ASN A 23 -6.33 -14.63 5.30
CA ASN A 23 -6.27 -15.43 4.07
C ASN A 23 -5.11 -16.43 4.07
N ASP A 24 -4.45 -16.66 5.22
CA ASP A 24 -3.31 -17.56 5.39
C ASP A 24 -2.18 -17.28 4.37
N ILE A 25 -1.97 -16.00 4.03
CA ILE A 25 -0.93 -15.61 3.08
C ILE A 25 0.42 -15.64 3.79
N SER A 26 1.36 -16.41 3.24
CA SER A 26 2.73 -16.47 3.76
C SER A 26 3.42 -15.10 3.68
N PRO A 27 4.23 -14.70 4.68
CA PRO A 27 4.90 -13.40 4.69
C PRO A 27 5.76 -13.14 3.45
N ASP A 28 6.43 -14.15 2.92
CA ASP A 28 7.24 -14.05 1.70
C ASP A 28 6.39 -13.66 0.47
N THR A 29 5.25 -14.33 0.30
CA THR A 29 4.29 -14.03 -0.77
C THR A 29 3.66 -12.65 -0.58
N ALA A 30 3.32 -12.28 0.65
CA ALA A 30 2.78 -10.96 0.97
C ALA A 30 3.79 -9.85 0.63
N LEU A 31 5.05 -10.01 0.98
CA LEU A 31 6.11 -9.03 0.68
C LEU A 31 6.31 -8.88 -0.84
N ALA A 32 6.34 -10.00 -1.58
CA ALA A 32 6.44 -9.96 -3.04
C ALA A 32 5.25 -9.23 -3.68
N ALA A 33 4.02 -9.49 -3.21
CA ALA A 33 2.82 -8.81 -3.69
C ALA A 33 2.84 -7.31 -3.35
N LEU A 34 3.26 -6.94 -2.13
CA LEU A 34 3.37 -5.55 -1.71
C LEU A 34 4.41 -4.77 -2.53
N ASP A 35 5.50 -5.41 -2.96
CA ASP A 35 6.48 -4.76 -3.85
C ASP A 35 5.86 -4.44 -5.22
N ILE A 36 5.07 -5.36 -5.79
CA ILE A 36 4.34 -5.14 -7.04
C ILE A 36 3.36 -3.98 -6.90
N VAL A 37 2.57 -3.97 -5.81
CA VAL A 37 1.61 -2.88 -5.52
C VAL A 37 2.34 -1.55 -5.38
N LYS A 38 3.46 -1.52 -4.64
CA LYS A 38 4.29 -0.33 -4.46
C LYS A 38 4.77 0.21 -5.80
N GLN A 39 5.30 -0.64 -6.68
CA GLN A 39 5.76 -0.25 -8.01
C GLN A 39 4.62 0.34 -8.87
N ASP A 40 3.43 -0.27 -8.85
CA ASP A 40 2.26 0.24 -9.58
C ASP A 40 1.81 1.62 -9.07
N LEU A 41 1.76 1.81 -7.75
CA LEU A 41 1.44 3.11 -7.13
C LEU A 41 2.49 4.18 -7.49
N GLN A 42 3.78 3.83 -7.47
CA GLN A 42 4.85 4.74 -7.89
C GLN A 42 4.66 5.16 -9.35
N GLN A 43 4.41 4.22 -10.25
CA GLN A 43 4.15 4.53 -11.65
C GLN A 43 2.91 5.42 -11.84
N LYS A 44 1.84 5.20 -11.05
CA LYS A 44 0.65 6.05 -11.08
C LYS A 44 0.97 7.48 -10.64
N LEU A 45 1.76 7.66 -9.59
CA LEU A 45 2.21 8.99 -9.14
C LEU A 45 3.07 9.67 -10.21
N GLU A 46 4.00 8.94 -10.84
CA GLU A 46 4.82 9.47 -11.93
C GLU A 46 3.98 9.90 -13.15
N LYS A 47 2.97 9.10 -13.51
CA LYS A 47 2.02 9.44 -14.58
C LYS A 47 1.17 10.66 -14.22
N GLN A 48 0.70 10.75 -12.98
CA GLN A 48 -0.04 11.92 -12.50
C GLN A 48 0.81 13.19 -12.57
N ASN A 49 2.10 13.09 -12.21
CA ASN A 49 3.03 14.21 -12.23
C ASN A 49 3.47 14.62 -13.66
N LYS A 50 3.41 13.70 -14.64
CA LYS A 50 3.66 13.99 -16.06
C LYS A 50 2.45 14.59 -16.79
N GLY A 51 1.22 14.35 -16.32
CA GLY A 51 -0.01 14.89 -16.92
C GLY A 51 -0.25 16.40 -16.72
N THR A 52 0.56 17.09 -15.90
CA THR A 52 0.40 18.52 -15.58
C THR A 52 1.29 19.45 -16.43
N LYS A 53 2.17 18.93 -17.29
CA LYS A 53 3.11 19.76 -18.09
C LYS A 53 2.68 20.05 -19.54
N ASP A 54 1.53 19.52 -20.00
CA ASP A 54 1.07 19.65 -21.39
C ASP A 54 -0.25 20.43 -21.55
N LYS A 55 -0.48 21.46 -20.72
CA LYS A 55 -1.59 22.39 -20.94
C LYS A 55 -1.18 23.85 -20.85
#